data_AF-A0A3A9U8M9-F1
#
_entry.id   AF-A0A3A9U8M9-F1
#
_cell.length_a   1.000
_cell.length_b   1.000
_cell.length_c   1.000
_cell.angle_alpha   90.00
_cell.angle_beta   90.00
_cell.angle_gamma   90.00
#
_symmetry.space_group_name_H-M   'P 1'
#
loop_
_entity.id
_entity.type
_entity.pdbx_description
1 polymer ?
#
loop_
_entity_poly.entity_id
_entity_poly.type
_entity_poly.pdbx_seq_one_letter_code
_entity_poly.pdbx_strand_id
1 'polypeptide(L)'
;MNILKWVYSAIVVSVVIALIGMFGQGKLSVSQATADDAERTVHADIVKVEQTLSLVEFDLSKKAHLLRKTRLEFYVKQAKQADLRGWKFKRDEFVERAENIISHHLTQYANDIAQETETYTAQAI
;
A
#
# COMPACT_ATOMS: atom_id res chain seq x y z
N MET A 1 34.47 -45.99 9.87
CA MET A 1 33.43 -45.13 10.48
C MET A 1 33.41 -43.79 9.77
N ASN A 2 32.39 -43.55 8.93
CA ASN A 2 32.21 -42.31 8.16
C ASN A 2 31.46 -41.21 8.93
N ILE A 3 31.05 -41.47 10.18
CA ILE A 3 30.19 -40.59 10.99
C ILE A 3 30.82 -39.21 11.15
N LEU A 4 32.14 -39.12 11.37
CA LEU A 4 32.84 -37.84 11.51
C LEU A 4 32.78 -37.00 10.23
N LYS A 5 32.88 -37.63 9.04
CA LYS A 5 32.74 -36.94 7.75
C LYS A 5 31.31 -36.45 7.51
N TRP A 6 30.31 -37.24 7.92
CA TRP A 6 28.90 -36.85 7.84
C TRP A 6 28.57 -35.68 8.77
N VAL A 7 29.11 -35.67 10.00
CA VAL A 7 28.92 -34.56 10.96
C VAL A 7 29.57 -33.29 10.44
N TYR A 8 30.80 -33.36 9.93
CA TYR A 8 31.46 -32.19 9.31
C TYR A 8 30.69 -31.66 8.10
N SER A 9 30.18 -32.54 7.23
CA SER A 9 29.38 -32.14 6.08
C SER A 9 28.07 -31.46 6.49
N ALA A 10 27.37 -31.98 7.50
CA ALA A 10 26.13 -31.39 8.00
C ALA A 10 26.35 -30.00 8.61
N ILE A 11 27.43 -29.81 9.36
CA ILE A 11 27.80 -28.52 9.96
C ILE A 11 28.11 -27.50 8.86
N VAL A 12 28.94 -27.87 7.87
CA VAL A 12 29.33 -26.96 6.78
C VAL A 12 28.11 -26.53 5.97
N VAL A 13 27.21 -27.46 5.62
CA VAL A 13 25.97 -27.13 4.89
C VAL A 13 25.06 -26.22 5.71
N SER A 14 24.93 -26.46 7.03
CA SER A 14 24.12 -25.63 7.92
C SER A 14 24.67 -24.20 8.03
N VAL A 15 26.00 -24.05 8.10
CA VAL A 15 26.66 -22.74 8.11
C VAL A 15 26.46 -22.01 6.79
N VAL A 16 26.56 -22.70 5.64
CA VAL A 16 26.31 -22.08 4.33
C VAL A 16 24.86 -21.59 4.20
N ILE A 17 23.88 -22.39 4.64
CA ILE A 17 22.46 -21.99 4.63
C ILE A 17 22.22 -20.81 5.58
N ALA A 18 22.84 -20.81 6.76
CA ALA A 18 22.72 -19.70 7.71
C ALA A 18 23.33 -18.41 7.15
N LEU A 19 24.48 -18.49 6.47
CA LEU A 19 25.09 -17.34 5.79
C LEU A 19 24.19 -16.82 4.66
N ILE A 20 23.62 -17.71 3.85
CA ILE A 20 22.64 -17.32 2.82
C ILE A 20 21.40 -16.70 3.45
N GLY A 21 20.93 -17.19 4.61
CA GLY A 21 19.79 -16.58 5.31
C GLY A 21 20.08 -15.20 5.91
N MET A 22 21.29 -15.00 6.45
CA MET A 22 21.72 -13.73 7.04
C MET A 22 22.03 -12.66 5.99
N PHE A 23 22.61 -13.04 4.84
CA PHE A 23 22.87 -12.12 3.73
C PHE A 23 21.71 -12.04 2.73
N GLY A 24 20.82 -13.04 2.73
CA GLY A 24 19.67 -13.21 1.84
C GLY A 24 18.34 -12.74 2.41
N GLN A 25 18.35 -12.01 3.54
CA GLN A 25 17.30 -11.02 3.84
C GLN A 25 17.37 -9.83 2.86
N GLY A 26 17.62 -10.12 1.59
CA GLY A 26 17.19 -9.28 0.50
C GLY A 26 15.68 -9.20 0.62
N LYS A 27 15.19 -8.04 1.08
CA LYS A 27 14.06 -7.41 0.41
C LYS A 27 14.19 -7.82 -1.06
N LEU A 28 13.18 -8.48 -1.62
CA LEU A 28 13.04 -8.62 -3.07
C LEU A 28 12.89 -7.19 -3.62
N SER A 29 14.02 -6.50 -3.66
CA SER A 29 14.21 -5.20 -4.24
C SER A 29 14.32 -5.52 -5.71
N VAL A 30 13.15 -5.63 -6.34
CA VAL A 30 13.02 -5.53 -7.79
C VAL A 30 13.90 -4.37 -8.20
N SER A 31 14.92 -4.68 -9.00
CA SER A 31 15.95 -3.75 -9.44
C SER A 31 15.32 -2.42 -9.85
N GLN A 32 15.48 -1.42 -9.00
CA GLN A 32 15.24 -0.03 -9.36
C GLN A 32 16.46 0.35 -10.19
N ALA A 33 16.40 0.04 -11.49
CA ALA A 33 17.30 0.64 -12.46
C ALA A 33 17.03 2.13 -12.40
N THR A 34 17.90 2.86 -11.71
CA THR A 34 17.92 4.31 -11.64
C THR A 34 18.34 4.83 -13.02
N ALA A 35 17.37 5.27 -13.81
CA ALA A 35 17.62 6.13 -14.96
C ALA A 35 16.77 7.39 -14.77
N ASP A 36 17.42 8.40 -14.18
CA ASP A 36 17.08 9.82 -14.32
C ASP A 36 15.60 10.22 -14.15
N ASP A 37 15.08 10.21 -12.91
CA ASP A 37 13.68 10.59 -12.67
C ASP A 37 13.52 11.32 -11.32
N ALA A 38 14.47 12.21 -10.99
CA ALA A 38 14.42 12.98 -9.75
C ALA A 38 13.20 13.92 -9.66
N GLU A 39 12.50 14.18 -10.77
CA GLU A 39 11.34 15.08 -10.77
C GLU A 39 10.40 14.89 -11.96
N ARG A 40 10.23 13.66 -12.45
CA ARG A 40 9.19 13.46 -13.48
C ARG A 40 7.84 13.65 -12.84
N THR A 41 7.14 14.69 -13.30
CA THR A 41 5.79 15.01 -12.90
C THR A 41 4.91 13.79 -13.19
N VAL A 42 4.47 13.13 -12.12
CA VAL A 42 3.52 12.01 -12.20
C VAL A 42 2.23 12.50 -12.85
N HIS A 43 1.52 11.59 -13.51
CA HIS A 43 0.27 11.91 -14.21
C HIS A 43 -0.70 12.71 -13.33
N ALA A 44 -1.37 13.71 -13.92
CA ALA A 44 -2.24 14.65 -13.21
C ALA A 44 -3.35 13.95 -12.39
N ASP A 45 -3.88 12.83 -12.89
CA ASP A 45 -4.91 12.06 -12.17
C ASP A 45 -4.38 11.47 -10.86
N ILE A 46 -3.11 11.06 -10.81
CA ILE A 46 -2.48 10.60 -9.57
C ILE A 46 -2.38 11.75 -8.58
N VAL A 47 -1.95 12.92 -9.04
CA VAL A 47 -1.85 14.13 -8.20
C VAL A 47 -3.22 14.51 -7.65
N LYS A 48 -4.27 14.47 -8.48
CA LYS A 48 -5.66 14.74 -8.07
C LYS A 48 -6.12 13.78 -6.97
N VAL A 49 -5.86 12.48 -7.12
CA VAL A 49 -6.21 11.49 -6.08
C VAL A 49 -5.43 11.74 -4.80
N GLU A 50 -4.15 12.10 -4.87
CA GLU A 50 -3.34 12.42 -3.69
C GLU A 50 -3.84 13.65 -2.94
N GLN A 51 -4.17 14.71 -3.68
CA GLN A 51 -4.78 15.91 -3.11
C GLN A 51 -6.13 15.60 -2.48
N THR A 52 -6.95 14.76 -3.12
CA THR A 52 -8.23 14.36 -2.55
C THR A 52 -8.00 13.56 -1.27
N LEU A 53 -7.07 12.60 -1.27
CA LEU A 53 -6.73 11.80 -0.10
C LEU A 53 -6.23 12.63 1.08
N SER A 54 -5.48 13.72 0.85
CA SER A 54 -5.00 14.60 1.92
C SER A 54 -6.10 15.46 2.54
N LEU A 55 -7.20 15.68 1.83
CA LEU A 55 -8.36 16.44 2.30
C LEU A 55 -9.41 15.55 2.99
N VAL A 56 -9.42 14.25 2.70
CA VAL A 56 -10.40 13.32 3.28
C VAL A 56 -10.01 12.93 4.69
N GLU A 57 -10.95 13.06 5.63
CA GLU A 57 -10.75 12.64 7.00
C GLU A 57 -11.00 11.14 7.19
N PHE A 58 -10.09 10.49 7.92
CA PHE A 58 -10.19 9.09 8.31
C PHE A 58 -10.03 8.97 9.82
N ASP A 59 -11.11 8.60 10.50
CA ASP A 59 -11.05 8.16 11.89
C ASP A 59 -10.28 6.83 12.01
N LEU A 60 -9.01 6.90 12.43
CA LEU A 60 -8.12 5.74 12.54
C LEU A 60 -8.47 4.82 13.71
N SER A 61 -9.34 5.24 14.63
CA SER A 61 -9.86 4.36 15.69
C SER A 61 -10.80 3.28 15.11
N LYS A 62 -11.47 3.59 13.98
CA LYS A 62 -12.33 2.66 13.26
C LYS A 62 -11.49 1.80 12.31
N LYS A 63 -11.48 0.47 12.55
CA LYS A 63 -10.76 -0.51 11.72
C LYS A 63 -11.10 -0.39 10.22
N ALA A 64 -12.36 -0.12 9.88
CA ALA A 64 -12.79 0.03 8.49
C ALA A 64 -12.12 1.23 7.80
N HIS A 65 -12.04 2.37 8.50
CA HIS A 65 -11.43 3.60 7.99
C HIS A 65 -9.92 3.42 7.83
N LEU A 66 -9.25 2.83 8.83
CA LEU A 66 -7.84 2.46 8.74
C LEU A 66 -7.56 1.61 7.50
N LEU A 67 -8.35 0.55 7.28
CA LEU A 67 -8.17 -0.34 6.13
C LEU A 67 -8.38 0.38 4.79
N ARG A 68 -9.38 1.26 4.69
CA ARG A 68 -9.62 2.07 3.48
C ARG A 68 -8.44 2.99 3.20
N LYS A 69 -7.95 3.70 4.21
CA LYS A 69 -6.78 4.58 4.09
C LYS A 69 -5.54 3.81 3.63
N THR A 70 -5.24 2.67 4.27
CA THR A 70 -4.09 1.83 3.87
C THR A 70 -4.20 1.33 2.43
N ARG A 71 -5.41 0.93 1.99
CA ARG A 71 -5.65 0.50 0.60
C ARG A 71 -5.47 1.65 -0.39
N LEU A 72 -5.95 2.84 -0.05
CA LEU A 72 -5.78 4.06 -0.83
C LEU A 72 -4.30 4.39 -1.03
N GLU A 73 -3.54 4.45 0.05
CA GLU A 73 -2.10 4.70 0.00
C GLU A 73 -1.36 3.65 -0.83
N PHE A 74 -1.77 2.38 -0.74
CA PHE A 74 -1.23 1.32 -1.56
C PHE A 74 -1.49 1.55 -3.05
N TYR A 75 -2.75 1.81 -3.45
CA TYR A 75 -3.09 2.00 -4.86
C TYR A 75 -2.45 3.24 -5.46
N VAL A 76 -2.36 4.35 -4.71
CA VAL A 76 -1.63 5.55 -5.14
C VAL A 76 -0.15 5.22 -5.40
N LYS A 77 0.51 4.49 -4.50
CA LYS A 77 1.92 4.06 -4.69
C LYS A 77 2.07 3.19 -5.94
N GLN A 78 1.15 2.25 -6.17
CA GLN A 78 1.18 1.39 -7.36
C GLN A 78 0.91 2.18 -8.64
N ALA A 79 0.02 3.17 -8.61
CA ALA A 79 -0.24 4.07 -9.74
C ALA A 79 1.02 4.86 -10.11
N LYS A 80 1.72 5.43 -9.14
CA LYS A 80 3.01 6.13 -9.35
C LYS A 80 4.04 5.20 -9.99
N GLN A 81 4.20 4.00 -9.44
CA GLN A 81 5.13 3.03 -9.99
C GLN A 81 4.76 2.60 -11.42
N ALA A 82 3.48 2.44 -11.73
CA ALA A 82 3.02 2.12 -13.08
C ALA A 82 3.28 3.27 -14.05
N ASP A 83 3.08 4.52 -13.61
CA ASP A 83 3.33 5.72 -14.42
C ASP A 83 4.82 5.90 -14.76
N LEU A 84 5.70 5.72 -13.77
CA LEU A 84 7.16 5.72 -13.97
C LEU A 84 7.60 4.65 -14.98
N ARG A 85 6.94 3.48 -14.97
CA ARG A 85 7.19 2.38 -15.94
C ARG A 85 6.52 2.59 -17.31
N GLY A 86 5.74 3.67 -17.49
CA GLY A 86 4.97 3.92 -18.71
C GLY A 86 3.78 2.99 -18.91
N TRP A 87 3.35 2.26 -17.87
CA TRP A 87 2.23 1.33 -17.92
C TRP A 87 0.89 2.02 -17.74
N LYS A 88 0.47 2.75 -18.78
CA LYS A 88 -0.77 3.56 -18.78
C LYS A 88 -2.00 2.80 -18.27
N PHE A 89 -2.30 1.63 -18.84
CA PHE A 89 -3.48 0.85 -18.44
C PHE A 89 -3.46 0.48 -16.94
N LYS A 90 -2.31 0.10 -16.40
CA LYS A 90 -2.19 -0.29 -14.98
C LYS A 90 -2.29 0.92 -14.05
N ARG A 91 -1.68 2.03 -14.44
CA ARG A 91 -1.83 3.29 -13.72
C ARG A 91 -3.29 3.69 -13.62
N ASP A 92 -4.00 3.69 -14.76
CA ASP A 92 -5.40 4.11 -14.83
C ASP A 92 -6.28 3.16 -13.97
N GLU A 93 -6.03 1.85 -14.00
CA GLU A 93 -6.71 0.87 -13.13
C GLU A 93 -6.49 1.17 -11.62
N PHE A 94 -5.27 1.51 -11.22
CA PHE A 94 -4.97 1.81 -9.82
C PHE A 94 -5.56 3.15 -9.37
N VAL A 95 -5.58 4.16 -10.25
CA VAL A 95 -6.25 5.44 -10.01
C VAL A 95 -7.75 5.22 -9.81
N GLU A 96 -8.41 4.47 -10.70
CA GLU A 96 -9.84 4.19 -10.61
C GLU A 96 -10.19 3.47 -9.30
N ARG A 97 -9.38 2.48 -8.89
CA ARG A 97 -9.59 1.80 -7.60
C ARG A 97 -9.46 2.74 -6.41
N ALA A 98 -8.51 3.68 -6.46
CA ALA A 98 -8.36 4.67 -5.41
C ALA A 98 -9.57 5.63 -5.37
N GLU A 99 -10.00 6.15 -6.51
CA GLU A 99 -11.18 7.01 -6.63
C GLU A 99 -12.44 6.30 -6.11
N ASN A 100 -12.68 5.05 -6.48
CA ASN A 100 -13.83 4.28 -6.00
C ASN A 100 -13.85 4.11 -4.48
N ILE A 101 -12.69 3.89 -3.85
CA ILE A 101 -12.61 3.79 -2.39
C ILE A 101 -12.93 5.15 -1.74
N ILE A 102 -12.42 6.26 -2.29
CA ILE A 102 -12.72 7.61 -1.80
C ILE A 102 -14.22 7.89 -1.91
N SER A 103 -14.81 7.69 -3.10
CA SER A 103 -16.23 7.93 -3.32
C SER A 103 -17.09 7.12 -2.34
N HIS A 104 -16.79 5.82 -2.19
CA HIS A 104 -17.50 4.98 -1.25
C HIS A 104 -17.35 5.45 0.20
N HIS A 105 -16.14 5.83 0.61
CA HIS A 105 -15.88 6.35 1.96
C HIS A 105 -16.68 7.63 2.23
N LEU A 106 -16.69 8.57 1.29
CA LEU A 106 -17.43 9.83 1.42
C LEU A 106 -18.94 9.60 1.48
N THR A 107 -19.49 8.71 0.66
CA THR A 107 -20.92 8.36 0.71
C THR A 107 -21.29 7.75 2.07
N GLN A 108 -20.47 6.84 2.59
CA GLN A 108 -20.74 6.25 3.90
C GLN A 108 -20.62 7.28 5.02
N TYR A 109 -19.59 8.12 4.99
CA TYR A 109 -19.42 9.18 5.97
C TYR A 109 -20.60 10.17 5.99
N ALA A 110 -21.11 10.55 4.82
CA ALA A 110 -22.28 11.42 4.71
C ALA A 110 -23.54 10.76 5.32
N ASN A 111 -23.73 9.46 5.09
CA ASN A 111 -24.85 8.71 5.67
C ASN A 111 -24.73 8.58 7.19
N ASP A 112 -23.53 8.30 7.71
CA ASP A 112 -23.28 8.19 9.14
C ASP A 112 -23.63 9.51 9.86
N ILE A 113 -23.19 10.66 9.31
CA ILE A 113 -23.53 11.99 9.86
C ILE A 113 -25.03 12.27 9.84
N ALA A 114 -25.70 11.95 8.73
CA ALA A 114 -27.14 12.16 8.61
C ALA A 114 -27.89 11.38 9.70
N GLN A 115 -27.50 10.13 9.92
CA GLN A 115 -28.12 9.24 10.90
C GLN A 115 -27.83 9.68 12.36
N GLU A 116 -26.61 10.15 12.64
CA GLU A 116 -26.29 10.76 13.93
C GLU A 116 -27.16 12.00 14.19
N THR A 117 -27.31 12.88 13.20
CA THR A 117 -28.11 14.11 13.31
C THR A 117 -29.59 13.82 13.58
N GLU A 118 -30.17 12.84 12.88
CA GLU A 118 -31.54 12.38 13.14
C GLU A 118 -31.70 11.83 14.56
N THR A 119 -30.72 11.08 15.06
CA THR A 119 -30.76 10.52 16.41
C THR A 119 -30.70 11.62 17.48
N TYR A 120 -29.84 12.62 17.32
CA TYR A 120 -29.73 13.75 18.24
C TYR A 120 -31.00 14.60 18.27
N THR A 121 -31.60 14.87 17.10
CA THR A 121 -32.85 15.65 17.03
C THR A 121 -34.03 14.89 17.61
N ALA A 122 -34.10 13.57 17.43
CA ALA A 122 -35.13 12.73 18.05
C ALA A 122 -35.01 12.63 19.58
N GLN A 123 -33.80 12.74 20.14
CA GLN A 123 -33.57 12.73 21.59
C GLN A 123 -33.81 14.11 22.26
N ALA A 124 -33.85 15.18 21.48
CA ALA A 124 -34.04 16.55 21.97
C ALA A 124 -35.52 16.98 22.08
N ILE A 125 -36.46 16.11 21.70
CA ILE A 125 -37.93 16.29 21.78
C ILE A 125 -38.47 15.41 22.90
#